data_AF-A0A8J9YWI9-F1
#
_entry.id   AF-A0A8J9YWI9-F1
#
_cell.length_a   1.000
_cell.length_b   1.000
_cell.length_c   1.000
_cell.angle_alpha   90.00
_cell.angle_beta   90.00
_cell.angle_gamma   90.00
#
_symmetry.space_group_name_H-M   'P 1'
#
loop_
_entity.id
_entity.type
_entity.pdbx_description
1 polymer ?
#
loop_
_entity_poly.entity_id
_entity_poly.type
_entity_poly.pdbx_seq_one_letter_code
_entity_poly.pdbx_strand_id
1 'polypeptide(L)'
;MATASPFIRALRNLLAGGSRQLQLRYAEDMTTRSPPPANLPGGISHKLSDNYYLTRDGRRLMAPPEVVYGQTKLIAEGESTEEAAPQKNKRPPIPPGGGLSYTWKEMPPLQ
;
A
#
# COMPACT_ATOMS: atom_id res chain seq x y z
N MET A 1 9.47 -22.45 31.19
CA MET A 1 8.67 -23.64 31.51
C MET A 1 7.39 -23.29 32.24
N ALA A 2 6.28 -23.90 31.84
CA ALA A 2 4.99 -23.78 32.53
C ALA A 2 5.00 -24.59 33.83
N THR A 3 4.55 -24.00 34.94
CA THR A 3 4.71 -24.54 36.30
C THR A 3 3.43 -25.19 36.87
N ALA A 4 2.33 -25.22 36.11
CA ALA A 4 1.06 -25.77 36.57
C ALA A 4 1.14 -27.30 36.75
N SER A 5 0.57 -27.82 37.83
CA SER A 5 0.51 -29.27 38.07
C SER A 5 -0.37 -29.98 37.03
N PRO A 6 -0.13 -31.28 36.75
CA PRO A 6 -0.93 -32.03 35.78
C PRO A 6 -2.44 -32.00 36.04
N PHE A 7 -2.84 -32.03 37.33
CA PHE A 7 -4.24 -31.94 37.74
C PHE A 7 -4.88 -30.59 37.36
N ILE A 8 -4.21 -29.48 37.69
CA ILE A 8 -4.69 -28.13 37.37
C ILE A 8 -4.76 -27.93 35.85
N ARG A 9 -3.80 -28.47 35.09
CA ARG A 9 -3.81 -28.45 33.62
C ARG A 9 -5.02 -29.20 33.05
N ALA A 10 -5.34 -30.38 33.58
CA ALA A 10 -6.50 -31.17 33.15
C ALA A 10 -7.82 -30.47 33.48
N LEU A 11 -7.96 -29.94 34.70
CA LEU A 11 -9.15 -29.19 35.11
C LEU A 11 -9.38 -27.95 34.24
N ARG A 12 -8.32 -27.19 33.97
CA ARG A 12 -8.38 -26.02 33.08
C ARG A 12 -8.84 -26.41 31.67
N ASN A 13 -8.26 -27.48 31.10
CA ASN A 13 -8.61 -27.92 29.75
C ASN A 13 -10.05 -28.45 29.68
N LEU A 14 -10.54 -29.09 30.75
CA LEU A 14 -11.92 -29.56 30.88
C LEU A 14 -12.90 -28.39 30.89
N LEU A 15 -12.73 -27.43 31.80
CA LEU A 15 -13.63 -26.26 31.93
C LEU A 15 -13.64 -25.39 30.68
N ALA A 16 -12.52 -25.36 29.98
CA ALA A 16 -12.36 -24.51 28.83
C ALA A 16 -12.71 -25.24 27.51
N GLY A 17 -13.09 -26.52 27.54
CA GLY A 17 -13.57 -27.27 26.37
C GLY A 17 -12.50 -27.67 25.35
N GLY A 18 -11.23 -27.76 25.75
CA GLY A 18 -10.15 -28.19 24.87
C GLY A 18 -8.74 -27.75 25.29
N SER A 19 -7.73 -28.34 24.66
CA SER A 19 -6.33 -27.95 24.84
C SER A 19 -6.08 -26.55 24.26
N ARG A 20 -5.40 -25.69 25.02
CA ARG A 20 -5.03 -24.33 24.61
C ARG A 20 -3.52 -24.15 24.58
N GLN A 21 -3.07 -23.36 23.63
CA GLN A 21 -1.73 -22.75 23.65
C GLN A 21 -1.63 -21.81 24.85
N LEU A 22 -0.49 -21.82 25.54
CA LEU A 22 -0.25 -20.89 26.64
C LEU A 22 -0.05 -19.47 26.08
N GLN A 23 -0.72 -18.49 26.68
CA GLN A 23 -0.59 -17.07 26.30
C GLN A 23 0.75 -16.47 26.76
N LEU A 24 1.31 -17.03 27.83
CA LEU A 24 2.61 -16.61 28.35
C LEU A 24 3.71 -17.20 27.47
N ARG A 25 4.73 -16.38 27.21
CA ARG A 25 5.89 -16.77 26.42
C ARG A 25 6.95 -17.36 27.34
N TYR A 26 7.50 -18.50 26.96
CA TYR A 26 8.60 -19.15 27.66
C TYR A 26 9.86 -19.09 26.82
N ALA A 27 11.02 -19.24 27.47
CA ALA A 27 12.31 -19.16 26.80
C ALA A 27 12.49 -20.19 25.66
N GLU A 28 11.81 -21.34 25.73
CA GLU A 28 11.83 -22.39 24.70
C GLU A 28 11.10 -21.96 23.41
N ASP A 29 10.03 -21.17 23.54
CA ASP A 29 9.22 -20.71 22.41
C ASP A 29 9.68 -19.36 21.85
N MET A 30 10.67 -18.73 22.50
CA MET A 30 11.17 -17.40 22.16
C MET A 30 12.57 -17.49 21.54
N THR A 31 12.81 -16.64 20.55
CA THR A 31 14.18 -16.43 20.04
C THR A 31 15.08 -15.76 21.09
N THR A 32 16.39 -15.96 20.95
CA THR A 32 17.41 -15.39 21.84
C THR A 32 17.35 -13.86 21.88
N ARG A 33 17.59 -13.26 23.06
CA ARG A 33 17.67 -11.80 23.22
C ARG A 33 18.91 -11.18 22.57
N SER A 34 19.99 -11.97 22.45
CA SER A 34 21.25 -11.58 21.83
C SER A 34 21.49 -12.46 20.60
N PRO A 35 20.85 -12.14 19.45
CA PRO A 35 21.08 -12.89 18.22
C PRO A 35 22.52 -12.68 17.71
N PRO A 36 23.06 -13.61 16.90
CA PRO A 36 24.33 -13.41 16.22
C PRO A 36 24.26 -12.21 15.26
N PRO A 37 25.40 -11.59 14.91
CA PRO A 37 25.41 -10.48 13.96
C PRO A 37 24.83 -10.91 12.60
N ALA A 38 23.91 -10.11 12.06
CA ALA A 38 23.29 -10.37 10.77
C ALA A 38 24.19 -9.91 9.62
N ASN A 39 24.26 -10.70 8.55
CA ASN A 39 24.85 -10.29 7.27
C ASN A 39 23.72 -10.02 6.26
N LEU A 40 23.29 -8.76 6.17
CA LEU A 40 22.18 -8.36 5.30
C LEU A 40 22.66 -8.20 3.85
N PRO A 41 21.88 -8.66 2.85
CA PRO A 41 22.21 -8.41 1.46
C PRO A 41 22.15 -6.91 1.15
N GLY A 42 23.01 -6.48 0.24
CA GLY A 42 23.01 -5.10 -0.26
C GLY A 42 21.74 -4.75 -1.03
N GLY A 43 21.47 -3.44 -1.17
CA GLY A 43 20.39 -2.97 -2.04
C GLY A 43 20.74 -3.11 -3.52
N ILE A 44 19.72 -2.96 -4.39
CA ILE A 44 19.84 -3.07 -5.85
C ILE A 44 20.86 -2.08 -6.44
N SER A 45 21.06 -0.95 -5.76
CA SER A 45 22.00 0.10 -6.15
C SER A 45 23.42 -0.12 -5.60
N HIS A 46 23.76 -1.27 -5.02
CA HIS A 46 25.13 -1.62 -4.62
C HIS A 46 25.89 -2.23 -5.81
N LYS A 47 25.93 -1.52 -6.94
CA LYS A 47 26.61 -1.93 -8.17
C LYS A 47 27.89 -1.13 -8.36
N LEU A 48 28.95 -1.79 -8.84
CA LEU A 48 30.27 -1.19 -9.07
C LEU A 48 30.34 -0.38 -10.37
N SER A 49 29.56 -0.75 -11.38
CA SER A 49 29.47 -0.09 -12.69
C SER A 49 28.00 0.16 -13.07
N ASP A 50 27.77 1.02 -14.07
CA ASP A 50 26.44 1.34 -14.62
C ASP A 50 25.40 1.73 -13.55
N ASN A 51 25.84 2.56 -12.59
CA ASN A 51 25.05 2.94 -11.42
C ASN A 51 25.05 4.46 -11.18
N TYR A 52 24.95 5.23 -12.26
CA TYR A 52 24.87 6.68 -12.17
C TYR A 52 23.58 7.11 -11.46
N TYR A 53 23.73 7.94 -10.42
CA TYR A 53 22.61 8.45 -9.64
C TYR A 53 21.53 9.13 -10.51
N LEU A 54 21.95 9.83 -11.56
CA LEU A 54 21.07 10.51 -12.52
C LEU A 54 19.97 9.59 -13.10
N THR A 55 20.30 8.34 -13.42
CA THR A 55 19.37 7.41 -14.09
C THR A 55 18.29 6.84 -13.17
N ARG A 56 18.49 6.91 -11.85
CA ARG A 56 17.59 6.33 -10.83
C ARG A 56 16.94 7.38 -9.94
N ASP A 57 17.19 8.67 -10.17
CA ASP A 57 16.69 9.75 -9.34
C ASP A 57 15.23 10.08 -9.67
N GLY A 58 14.30 9.30 -9.13
CA GLY A 58 12.86 9.54 -9.28
C GLY A 58 12.39 10.90 -8.74
N ARG A 59 13.16 11.53 -7.84
CA ARG A 59 12.82 12.85 -7.29
C ARG A 59 12.86 13.94 -8.36
N ARG A 60 13.72 13.78 -9.38
CA ARG A 60 13.85 14.71 -10.52
C ARG A 60 12.98 14.35 -11.71
N LEU A 61 12.38 13.17 -11.72
CA LEU A 61 11.41 12.76 -12.74
C LEU A 61 10.02 13.36 -12.52
N MET A 62 9.79 13.98 -11.35
CA MET A 62 8.52 14.63 -11.03
C MET A 62 8.35 15.89 -11.87
N ALA A 63 7.40 15.86 -12.80
CA ALA A 63 6.93 17.03 -13.53
C ALA A 63 5.80 17.75 -12.75
N PRO A 64 5.61 19.06 -12.97
CA PRO A 64 4.41 19.75 -12.52
C PRO A 64 3.13 19.05 -13.04
N PRO A 65 2.00 19.16 -12.32
CA PRO A 65 0.75 18.56 -12.77
C PRO A 65 0.30 19.14 -14.11
N GLU A 66 -0.23 18.29 -14.97
CA GLU A 66 -0.80 18.70 -16.25
C GLU A 66 -2.09 19.51 -16.04
N VAL A 67 -2.15 20.71 -16.61
CA VAL A 67 -3.32 21.59 -16.50
C VAL A 67 -4.28 21.26 -17.63
N VAL A 68 -5.30 20.43 -17.33
CA VAL A 68 -6.36 20.04 -18.30
C VAL A 68 -7.29 21.21 -18.65
N TYR A 69 -7.46 22.16 -17.73
CA TYR A 69 -8.24 23.38 -17.93
C TYR A 69 -7.66 24.53 -17.09
N GLY A 70 -7.30 25.63 -17.73
CA GLY A 70 -6.83 26.85 -17.07
C GLY A 70 -7.45 28.07 -17.73
N GLN A 71 -7.97 29.01 -16.94
CA GLN A 71 -8.48 30.28 -17.46
C GLN A 71 -7.31 31.20 -17.80
N THR A 72 -6.72 31.04 -18.99
CA THR A 72 -5.87 32.08 -19.56
C THR A 72 -6.77 33.21 -20.04
N LYS A 73 -6.85 34.31 -19.28
CA LYS A 73 -7.39 35.56 -19.83
C LYS A 73 -6.39 36.09 -20.86
N LEU A 74 -6.58 35.69 -22.12
CA LEU A 74 -5.99 36.39 -23.25
C LEU A 74 -6.66 37.76 -23.32
N ILE A 75 -5.87 38.82 -23.26
CA ILE A 75 -6.36 40.18 -23.56
C ILE A 75 -6.58 40.20 -25.08
N ALA A 76 -7.83 40.37 -25.50
CA ALA A 76 -8.18 40.48 -26.91
C ALA A 76 -7.67 41.82 -27.46
N GLU A 77 -6.86 41.79 -28.51
CA GLU A 77 -6.72 42.94 -29.41
C GLU A 77 -8.05 43.13 -30.14
N GLY A 78 -8.55 44.36 -30.14
CA GLY A 78 -9.93 44.68 -30.47
C GLY A 78 -10.30 44.40 -31.92
N GLU A 79 -11.33 43.57 -32.13
CA GLU A 79 -12.55 43.95 -32.84
C GLU A 79 -13.61 42.86 -32.61
N SER A 80 -14.80 43.30 -32.23
CA SER A 80 -15.96 42.46 -31.95
C SER A 80 -16.52 41.87 -33.25
N THR A 81 -16.27 40.60 -33.50
CA THR A 81 -17.14 39.77 -34.34
C THR A 81 -17.64 38.61 -33.50
N GLU A 82 -18.95 38.60 -33.26
CA GLU A 82 -19.65 37.55 -32.52
C GLU A 82 -19.63 36.26 -33.36
N GLU A 83 -18.60 35.45 -33.19
CA GLU A 83 -18.57 34.09 -33.73
C GLU A 83 -19.40 33.17 -32.83
N ALA A 84 -20.46 32.63 -33.42
CA ALA A 84 -21.45 31.77 -32.79
C ALA A 84 -20.80 30.62 -32.01
N ALA A 85 -21.22 30.48 -30.75
CA ALA A 85 -20.78 29.40 -29.87
C ALA A 85 -21.00 28.01 -30.52
N PRO A 86 -20.02 27.10 -30.45
CA PRO A 86 -20.16 25.76 -31.03
C PRO A 86 -21.29 24.99 -30.34
N GLN A 87 -22.09 24.27 -31.13
CA GLN A 87 -23.19 23.45 -30.63
C GLN A 87 -22.70 22.41 -29.61
N LYS A 88 -23.33 22.39 -28.43
CA LYS A 88 -23.03 21.46 -27.34
C LYS A 88 -23.51 20.05 -27.69
N ASN A 89 -22.71 19.30 -28.43
CA ASN A 89 -22.93 17.87 -28.62
C ASN A 89 -22.82 17.16 -27.26
N LYS A 90 -23.84 16.38 -26.88
CA LYS A 90 -23.86 15.61 -25.62
C LYS A 90 -22.78 14.51 -25.68
N ARG A 91 -21.70 14.66 -24.91
CA ARG A 91 -20.70 13.59 -24.70
C ARG A 91 -21.22 12.63 -23.61
N PRO A 92 -21.00 11.30 -23.72
CA PRO A 92 -21.35 10.38 -22.65
C PRO A 92 -20.54 10.68 -21.38
N PRO A 93 -21.10 10.46 -20.17
CA PRO A 93 -20.38 10.67 -18.92
C PRO A 93 -19.24 9.65 -18.80
N ILE A 94 -18.02 10.13 -18.53
CA ILE A 94 -16.83 9.29 -18.30
C ILE A 94 -16.65 9.17 -16.78
N PRO A 95 -16.82 7.98 -16.18
CA PRO A 95 -16.58 7.79 -14.76
C PRO A 95 -15.08 7.91 -14.44
N PRO A 96 -14.70 8.43 -13.25
CA PRO A 96 -13.31 8.44 -12.82
C PRO A 96 -12.80 7.00 -12.70
N GLY A 97 -11.56 6.73 -13.14
CA GLY A 97 -10.94 5.41 -13.01
C GLY A 97 -11.27 4.40 -14.12
N GLY A 98 -11.69 4.86 -15.30
CA GLY A 98 -11.77 3.99 -16.49
C GLY A 98 -12.85 2.90 -16.44
N GLY A 99 -13.85 3.05 -15.57
CA GLY A 99 -15.00 2.14 -15.50
C GLY A 99 -14.77 0.81 -14.76
N LEU A 100 -13.64 0.66 -14.06
CA LEU A 100 -13.42 -0.50 -13.19
C LEU A 100 -14.27 -0.39 -11.91
N SER A 101 -15.38 -1.13 -11.85
CA SER A 101 -16.08 -1.40 -10.60
C SER A 101 -15.39 -2.56 -9.87
N TYR A 102 -14.93 -2.29 -8.64
CA TYR A 102 -14.34 -3.35 -7.81
C TYR A 102 -15.44 -4.09 -7.06
N THR A 103 -15.50 -5.42 -7.24
CA THR A 103 -16.33 -6.32 -6.41
C THR A 103 -15.40 -7.29 -5.71
N TRP A 104 -15.38 -7.28 -4.37
CA TRP A 104 -14.65 -8.28 -3.61
C TRP A 104 -15.33 -9.63 -3.86
N LYS A 105 -14.59 -10.63 -4.38
CA LYS A 105 -15.05 -12.02 -4.33
C LYS A 105 -15.08 -12.43 -2.85
N GLU A 106 -16.12 -13.16 -2.46
CA GLU A 106 -16.40 -13.54 -1.07
C GLU A 106 -15.12 -13.96 -0.32
N MET A 107 -14.98 -13.43 0.90
CA MET A 107 -13.80 -13.62 1.74
C MET A 107 -13.64 -15.12 2.03
N PRO A 108 -12.46 -15.73 1.77
CA PRO A 108 -12.24 -17.12 2.17
C PRO A 108 -12.38 -17.24 3.69
N PRO A 109 -12.98 -18.33 4.19
CA PRO A 109 -13.18 -18.51 5.63
C PRO A 109 -11.84 -18.46 6.35
N LEU A 110 -11.81 -17.68 7.44
CA LEU A 110 -10.67 -17.60 8.35
C LEU A 110 -10.41 -19.01 8.89
N GLN A 111 -9.24 -19.58 8.55
CA GLN A 111 -8.74 -20.84 9.11
C GLN A 111 -8.32 -20.66 10.56
#